data_AF-A0AAV4IEY6-F1
#
_entry.id   AF-A0AAV4IEY6-F1
#
_cell.length_a   1.000
_cell.length_b   1.000
_cell.length_c   1.000
_cell.angle_alpha   90.00
_cell.angle_beta   90.00
_cell.angle_gamma   90.00
#
_symmetry.space_group_name_H-M   'P 1'
#
loop_
_entity.id
_entity.type
_entity.pdbx_description
1 polymer ?
#
loop_
_entity_poly.entity_id
_entity_poly.type
_entity_poly.pdbx_seq_one_letter_code
_entity_poly.pdbx_strand_id
1 'polypeptide(L)'
;MYYYAKVKLTSGTTEDIMIQRGVRQGCILSPSLFNLYNLLQEAISEKSGILFYGMNINNIRYADDTVILAESEEHLQAMLDRIVDK
;
A
#
# COMPACT_ATOMS: atom_id res chain seq x y z
N MET A 1 -12.37 -16.51 4.58
CA MET A 1 -11.72 -17.26 5.67
C MET A 1 -11.56 -16.30 6.83
N TYR A 2 -12.40 -16.40 7.86
CA TYR A 2 -12.34 -15.49 9.01
C TYR A 2 -11.23 -15.96 9.95
N TYR A 3 -10.32 -15.06 10.31
CA TYR A 3 -9.23 -15.30 11.25
C TYR A 3 -9.40 -14.35 12.43
N TYR A 4 -9.16 -14.84 13.64
CA TYR A 4 -9.22 -14.07 14.88
C TYR A 4 -7.81 -13.82 15.40
N ALA A 5 -7.59 -12.68 16.04
CA ALA A 5 -6.34 -12.33 16.68
C ALA A 5 -6.56 -11.95 18.14
N LYS A 6 -5.51 -12.11 18.96
CA LYS A 6 -5.46 -11.63 20.34
C LYS A 6 -4.24 -10.76 20.53
N VAL A 7 -4.36 -9.74 21.37
CA VAL A 7 -3.24 -8.89 21.77
C VAL A 7 -2.76 -9.32 23.15
N LYS A 8 -1.45 -9.56 23.29
CA LYS A 8 -0.83 -9.84 24.58
C LYS A 8 -0.47 -8.51 25.26
N LEU A 9 -1.09 -8.25 26.40
CA LEU A 9 -0.87 -7.11 27.28
C LEU A 9 -0.06 -7.54 28.51
N THR A 10 0.42 -6.58 29.30
CA THR A 10 1.06 -6.85 30.60
C THR A 10 0.09 -7.50 31.60
N SER A 11 -1.21 -7.17 31.51
CA SER A 11 -2.27 -7.69 32.37
C SER A 11 -2.84 -9.05 31.93
N GLY A 12 -2.44 -9.57 30.77
CA GLY A 12 -3.00 -10.80 30.22
C GLY A 12 -3.18 -10.74 28.71
N THR A 13 -4.12 -11.53 28.18
CA THR A 13 -4.43 -11.56 26.75
C THR A 13 -5.85 -11.04 26.53
N THR A 14 -6.09 -10.28 25.46
CA THR A 14 -7.44 -9.81 25.12
C THR A 14 -8.37 -10.95 24.70
N GLU A 15 -9.66 -10.65 24.59
CA GLU A 15 -10.62 -11.49 23.88
C GLU A 15 -10.26 -11.61 22.39
N ASP A 16 -10.92 -12.55 21.71
CA ASP A 16 -10.75 -12.78 20.28
C ASP A 16 -11.28 -11.59 19.46
N ILE A 17 -10.40 -10.97 18.68
CA ILE A 17 -10.72 -9.85 17.80
C ILE A 17 -10.88 -10.40 16.38
N MET A 18 -12.05 -10.21 15.77
CA MET A 18 -12.30 -10.62 14.39
C MET A 18 -11.52 -9.72 13.42
N ILE A 19 -10.66 -10.31 12.58
CA ILE A 19 -9.97 -9.55 11.53
C ILE A 19 -10.91 -9.35 10.34
N GLN A 20 -11.23 -8.09 10.04
CA GLN A 20 -12.10 -7.72 8.91
C GLN A 20 -11.33 -7.48 7.61
N ARG A 21 -10.08 -6.97 7.70
CA ARG A 21 -9.21 -6.65 6.55
C ARG A 21 -7.76 -6.92 6.91
N GLY A 22 -6.97 -7.28 5.91
CA GLY A 22 -5.53 -7.50 6.04
C GLY A 22 -5.10 -8.88 5.58
N VAL A 23 -3.78 -9.07 5.56
CA VAL A 23 -3.12 -10.34 5.21
C VAL A 23 -2.34 -10.84 6.43
N ARG A 24 -2.10 -12.15 6.51
CA ARG A 24 -1.43 -12.76 7.66
C ARG A 24 0.09 -12.56 7.59
N GLN A 25 0.68 -11.95 8.62
CA GLN A 25 2.15 -11.84 8.73
C GLN A 25 2.80 -13.23 8.80
N GLY A 26 3.89 -13.43 8.05
CA GLY A 26 4.60 -14.70 7.96
C GLY A 26 3.96 -15.74 7.03
N CYS A 27 2.83 -15.44 6.39
CA CYS A 27 2.26 -16.28 5.35
C CYS A 27 2.96 -16.02 4.01
N ILE A 28 3.41 -17.08 3.33
CA ILE A 28 4.15 -17.01 2.06
C ILE A 28 3.34 -16.35 0.93
N LEU A 29 2.01 -16.42 0.98
CA LEU A 29 1.12 -15.83 -0.04
C LEU A 29 0.76 -14.37 0.24
N SER A 30 0.97 -13.89 1.46
CA SER A 30 0.58 -12.54 1.86
C SER A 30 1.27 -11.43 1.06
N PRO A 31 2.57 -11.52 0.73
CA PRO A 31 3.21 -10.55 -0.15
C PRO A 31 2.56 -10.47 -1.54
N SER A 32 2.23 -11.61 -2.16
CA SER A 32 1.61 -11.64 -3.48
C SER A 32 0.20 -11.04 -3.47
N LEU A 33 -0.59 -11.33 -2.43
CA LEU A 33 -1.93 -10.76 -2.26
C LEU A 33 -1.88 -9.25 -2.02
N PHE A 34 -0.92 -8.79 -1.23
CA PHE A 34 -0.70 -7.37 -0.99
C PHE A 34 -0.32 -6.63 -2.28
N ASN A 35 0.62 -7.18 -3.06
CA ASN A 35 1.02 -6.59 -4.34
C ASN A 35 -0.14 -6.56 -5.35
N LEU A 36 -0.96 -7.62 -5.42
CA LEU A 36 -2.13 -7.66 -6.30
C LEU A 36 -3.14 -6.55 -5.96
N TYR A 37 -3.40 -6.33 -4.67
CA TYR A 37 -4.28 -5.24 -4.23
C TYR A 37 -3.76 -3.86 -4.67
N ASN A 38 -2.46 -3.63 -4.56
CA ASN A 38 -1.84 -2.36 -4.97
C ASN A 38 -1.88 -2.15 -6.49
N LEU A 39 -1.66 -3.19 -7.29
CA LEU A 39 -1.76 -3.11 -8.76
C LEU A 39 -3.17 -2.73 -9.22
N LEU A 40 -4.21 -3.25 -8.58
CA LEU A 40 -5.59 -2.88 -8.88
C LEU A 40 -5.85 -1.39 -8.61
N GLN A 41 -5.26 -0.83 -7.55
CA GLN A 41 -5.39 0.60 -7.23
C GLN A 41 -4.65 1.49 -8.25
N GLU A 42 -3.50 1.03 -8.76
CA GLU A 42 -2.72 1.76 -9.77
C GLU A 42 -3.39 1.76 -11.15
N ALA A 43 -4.01 0.65 -11.55
CA ALA A 43 -4.72 0.53 -12.84
C ALA A 43 -5.86 1.55 -13.00
N ILE A 44 -6.35 2.11 -11.89
CA ILE A 44 -7.43 3.09 -11.84
C ILE A 44 -6.90 4.54 -11.75
N SER A 45 -5.57 4.73 -11.65
CA SER A 45 -4.94 6.06 -11.47
C SER A 45 -4.40 6.67 -12.78
N GLU A 46 -4.42 8.01 -12.88
CA GLU A 46 -3.87 8.76 -14.02
C GLU A 46 -2.34 8.85 -14.02
N LYS A 47 -1.73 8.92 -15.21
CA LYS A 47 -0.28 8.82 -15.43
C LYS A 47 0.43 10.19 -15.41
N SER A 48 0.65 10.74 -14.22
CA SER A 48 1.65 11.80 -13.98
C SER A 48 2.89 11.15 -13.35
N GLY A 49 4.10 11.46 -13.81
CA GLY A 49 5.35 10.84 -13.37
C GLY A 49 6.56 11.26 -14.22
N ILE A 50 7.70 10.61 -14.07
CA ILE A 50 8.93 10.87 -14.84
C ILE A 50 8.97 9.99 -16.09
N LEU A 51 9.34 10.56 -17.24
CA LEU A 51 9.60 9.78 -18.46
C LEU A 51 11.00 9.14 -18.43
N PHE A 52 11.05 7.81 -18.39
CA PHE A 52 12.29 7.03 -18.42
C PHE A 52 12.22 5.94 -19.49
N TYR A 53 13.10 6.00 -20.50
CA TYR A 53 13.09 5.10 -21.67
C TYR A 53 11.71 4.92 -22.33
N GLY A 54 10.93 5.99 -22.44
CA GLY A 54 9.59 5.96 -23.05
C GLY A 54 8.49 5.39 -22.14
N MET A 55 8.82 5.02 -20.90
CA MET A 55 7.86 4.62 -19.88
C MET A 55 7.68 5.74 -18.86
N ASN A 56 6.42 6.02 -18.48
CA ASN A 56 6.15 6.92 -17.37
C ASN A 56 6.27 6.14 -16.06
N ILE A 57 7.23 6.53 -15.21
CA ILE A 57 7.44 5.97 -13.88
C ILE A 57 7.02 7.04 -12.87
N ASN A 58 5.96 6.76 -12.14
CA ASN A 58 5.37 7.70 -11.17
C ASN A 58 5.62 7.30 -9.72
N ASN A 59 5.94 6.04 -9.46
CA ASN A 59 6.25 5.55 -8.14
C ASN A 59 7.15 4.29 -8.19
N ILE A 60 7.82 4.02 -7.07
CA ILE A 60 8.53 2.77 -6.79
C ILE A 60 8.04 2.27 -5.43
N ARG A 61 7.70 0.98 -5.34
CA ARG A 61 7.07 0.41 -4.15
C ARG A 61 7.78 -0.85 -3.68
N TYR A 62 7.91 -0.99 -2.37
CA TYR A 62 8.41 -2.19 -1.74
C TYR A 62 7.64 -2.45 -0.46
N ALA A 63 6.87 -3.54 -0.42
CA ALA A 63 5.90 -3.78 0.65
C ALA A 63 5.04 -2.52 0.87
N ASP A 64 4.96 -2.01 2.10
CA ASP A 64 4.23 -0.80 2.48
C ASP A 64 4.95 0.51 2.13
N ASP A 65 6.23 0.48 1.78
CA ASP A 65 6.99 1.68 1.39
C ASP A 65 6.66 2.09 -0.06
N THR A 66 6.43 3.38 -0.27
CA THR A 66 6.17 3.97 -1.60
C THR A 66 6.98 5.26 -1.76
N VAL A 67 7.76 5.33 -2.85
CA VAL A 67 8.47 6.53 -3.30
C VAL A 67 7.72 7.10 -4.50
N ILE A 68 7.36 8.38 -4.45
CA ILE A 68 6.73 9.09 -5.56
C ILE A 68 7.81 9.80 -6.39
N LEU A 69 7.65 9.78 -7.72
CA LEU A 69 8.57 10.37 -8.67
C LEU A 69 7.83 11.37 -9.56
N ALA A 70 8.37 12.59 -9.66
CA ALA A 70 7.83 13.66 -10.50
C ALA A 70 8.96 14.50 -11.09
N GLU A 71 8.67 15.18 -12.20
CA GLU A 71 9.65 16.02 -12.92
C GLU A 71 9.89 17.39 -12.25
N SER A 72 8.96 17.85 -11.41
CA SER A 72 9.06 19.12 -10.68
C SER A 72 8.41 19.02 -9.30
N GLU A 73 8.74 19.98 -8.42
CA GLU A 73 8.15 20.08 -7.09
C GLU A 73 6.63 20.32 -7.15
N GLU A 74 6.16 21.13 -8.09
CA GLU A 74 4.74 21.42 -8.27
C GLU A 74 3.97 20.15 -8.68
N HIS A 75 4.53 19.35 -9.60
CA HIS A 75 3.94 18.07 -9.98
C HIS A 75 3.97 17.06 -8.84
N LEU A 76 5.05 17.04 -8.05
CA LEU A 76 5.15 16.19 -6.87
C LEU A 76 4.06 16.54 -5.84
N GLN A 77 3.86 17.82 -5.55
CA GLN A 77 2.83 18.29 -4.61
C GLN A 77 1.42 17.91 -5.10
N ALA A 78 1.12 18.15 -6.38
CA ALA A 78 -0.17 17.77 -6.96
C ALA A 78 -0.44 16.26 -6.91
N MET A 79 0.61 15.42 -7.03
CA MET A 79 0.50 13.97 -6.84
C MET A 79 0.25 13.61 -5.38
N LEU A 80 0.93 14.28 -4.43
CA LEU A 80 0.75 14.05 -3.00
C LEU A 80 -0.64 14.46 -2.51
N ASP A 81 -1.15 15.62 -2.94
CA ASP A 81 -2.48 16.11 -2.55
C ASP A 81 -3.58 15.07 -2.89
N ARG A 82 -3.47 14.42 -4.05
CA ARG A 82 -4.40 13.36 -4.48
C ARG A 82 -4.30 12.06 -3.69
N ILE A 83 -3.15 11.80 -3.06
CA ILE A 83 -2.94 10.63 -2.21
C ILE A 83 -3.49 10.90 -0.81
N VAL A 84 -3.29 12.12 -0.29
CA VAL A 84 -3.71 12.52 1.06
C VAL A 84 -5.21 12.77 1.14
N ASP A 85 -5.85 13.24 0.06
CA ASP A 85 -7.30 13.49 0.01
C ASP A 85 -8.17 12.22 -0.22
N LYS A 86 -7.58 11.03 -0.22
CA LYS A 86 -8.28 9.73 -0.32
C LYS A 86 -8.41 9.02 1.03
#